data_AF-A0A3D8IAY6-F1
#
_entry.id   AF-A0A3D8IAY6-F1
#
_cell.length_a   1.000
_cell.length_b   1.000
_cell.length_c   1.000
_cell.angle_alpha   90.00
_cell.angle_beta   90.00
_cell.angle_gamma   90.00
#
_symmetry.space_group_name_H-M   'P 1'
#
loop_
_entity.id
_entity.type
_entity.pdbx_description
1 polymer ?
#
loop_
_entity_poly.entity_id
_entity_poly.type
_entity_poly.pdbx_seq_one_letter_code
_entity_poly.pdbx_strand_id
1 'polypeptide(L)'
;MLNGKEIESVNLGEIDTSKITDMSELFADSERECFNGIETWDTSSVENMRRMFAGASCFNQPLDKWNVSNVRDMQGMFYGTESFNQPLDSWDTGKVVTMMGMFAGAKSFNQNLDSWDISNVRYMNDIFKDSPLQDNPPKWWKK
;
A
#
# COMPACT_ATOMS: atom_id res chain seq x y z
N MET A 1 28.31 12.58 -27.30
CA MET A 1 26.91 12.28 -26.96
C MET A 1 26.94 10.98 -26.19
N LEU A 2 26.53 11.01 -24.92
CA LEU A 2 26.50 9.81 -24.07
C LEU A 2 25.50 8.84 -24.68
N ASN A 3 25.95 7.61 -24.95
CA ASN A 3 25.07 6.50 -25.31
C ASN A 3 24.06 6.35 -24.18
N GLY A 4 22.77 6.54 -24.49
CA GLY A 4 21.66 6.29 -23.58
C GLY A 4 21.70 4.84 -23.16
N LYS A 5 22.41 4.56 -22.07
CA LYS A 5 22.30 3.31 -21.35
C LYS A 5 20.90 3.35 -20.78
N GLU A 6 19.96 2.60 -21.36
CA GLU A 6 18.77 2.18 -20.65
C GLU A 6 19.26 1.69 -19.29
N ILE A 7 18.95 2.44 -18.24
CA ILE A 7 19.18 1.95 -16.89
C ILE A 7 18.15 0.85 -16.78
N GLU A 8 18.58 -0.40 -16.96
CA GLU A 8 17.76 -1.56 -16.65
C GLU A 8 17.23 -1.32 -15.24
N SER A 9 15.94 -1.02 -15.15
CA SER A 9 15.30 -0.76 -13.88
C SER A 9 15.44 -2.01 -13.03
N VAL A 10 16.01 -1.87 -11.84
CA VAL A 10 16.18 -2.99 -10.89
C VAL A 10 14.85 -3.74 -10.75
N ASN A 11 14.84 -5.02 -11.12
CA ASN A 11 13.73 -5.92 -10.86
C ASN A 11 13.65 -6.17 -9.35
N LEU A 12 12.53 -5.84 -8.75
CA LEU A 12 12.34 -5.96 -7.31
C LEU A 12 12.15 -7.41 -6.87
N GLY A 13 11.72 -8.30 -7.77
CA GLY A 13 11.41 -9.70 -7.46
C GLY A 13 12.62 -10.56 -7.09
N GLU A 14 13.83 -10.07 -7.35
CA GLU A 14 15.08 -10.77 -6.97
C GLU A 14 15.48 -10.53 -5.51
N ILE A 15 14.78 -9.63 -4.81
CA ILE A 15 15.06 -9.28 -3.42
C ILE A 15 14.39 -10.29 -2.48
N ASP A 16 15.18 -10.99 -1.67
CA ASP A 16 14.66 -11.81 -0.57
C ASP A 16 14.11 -10.92 0.55
N THR A 17 12.78 -10.90 0.65
CA THR A 17 12.03 -10.11 1.64
C THR A 17 11.54 -10.93 2.82
N SER A 18 11.79 -12.25 2.84
CA SER A 18 11.20 -13.22 3.78
C SER A 18 11.47 -12.93 5.27
N LYS A 19 12.54 -12.18 5.57
CA LYS A 19 12.94 -11.81 6.94
C LYS A 19 12.72 -10.34 7.27
N ILE A 20 12.21 -9.55 6.32
CA ILE A 20 11.96 -8.13 6.54
C ILE A 20 10.72 -8.00 7.41
N THR A 21 10.86 -7.33 8.55
CA THR A 21 9.74 -7.05 9.46
C THR A 21 9.24 -5.61 9.36
N ASP A 22 10.05 -4.72 8.80
CA ASP A 22 9.74 -3.29 8.65
C ASP A 22 9.98 -2.85 7.20
N MET A 23 8.90 -2.45 6.53
CA MET A 23 8.90 -1.88 5.19
C MET A 23 8.45 -0.41 5.21
N SER A 24 8.51 0.24 6.37
CA SER A 24 8.10 1.64 6.48
C SER A 24 8.92 2.53 5.57
N GLU A 25 8.22 3.42 4.87
CA GLU A 25 8.78 4.45 3.98
C GLU A 25 9.66 3.93 2.84
N LEU A 26 9.67 2.62 2.55
CA LEU A 26 10.61 2.00 1.59
C LEU A 26 10.56 2.64 0.19
N PHE A 27 9.37 3.07 -0.25
CA PHE A 27 9.15 3.79 -1.51
C PHE A 27 8.43 5.12 -1.28
N ALA A 28 8.57 5.73 -0.09
CA ALA A 28 8.03 7.05 0.16
C ALA A 28 8.65 8.08 -0.82
N ASP A 29 7.79 8.89 -1.43
CA ASP A 29 8.10 9.93 -2.42
C ASP A 29 8.94 9.41 -3.61
N SER A 30 8.87 8.10 -3.88
CA SER A 30 9.64 7.44 -4.93
C SER A 30 9.21 7.90 -6.32
N GLU A 31 10.18 8.37 -7.11
CA GLU A 31 10.02 8.73 -8.53
C GLU A 31 10.12 7.52 -9.48
N ARG A 32 10.19 6.28 -8.96
CA ARG A 32 10.23 5.07 -9.80
C ARG A 32 8.98 4.99 -10.69
N GLU A 33 9.21 4.81 -11.99
CA GLU A 33 8.15 4.53 -12.96
C GLU A 33 7.78 3.04 -13.04
N CYS A 34 8.63 2.18 -12.49
CA CYS A 34 8.51 0.72 -12.60
C CYS A 34 8.84 0.01 -11.28
N PHE A 35 8.01 -0.98 -10.97
CA PHE A 35 8.05 -1.79 -9.74
C PHE A 35 7.94 -3.29 -10.05
N ASN A 36 8.42 -3.72 -11.22
CA ASN A 36 8.34 -5.11 -11.66
C ASN A 36 8.91 -6.06 -10.60
N GLY A 37 8.19 -7.14 -10.31
CA GLY A 37 8.57 -8.17 -9.35
C GLY A 37 8.21 -7.86 -7.90
N ILE A 38 7.65 -6.68 -7.60
CA ILE A 38 7.21 -6.38 -6.23
C ILE A 38 6.06 -7.29 -5.77
N GLU A 39 5.24 -7.78 -6.71
CA GLU A 39 4.14 -8.70 -6.48
C GLU A 39 4.61 -10.08 -6.00
N THR A 40 5.91 -10.39 -6.12
CA THR A 40 6.50 -11.68 -5.71
C THR A 40 7.10 -11.66 -4.31
N TRP A 41 7.10 -10.52 -3.63
CA TRP A 41 7.67 -10.39 -2.29
C TRP A 41 6.95 -11.24 -1.25
N ASP A 42 7.74 -11.87 -0.38
CA ASP A 42 7.22 -12.53 0.82
C ASP A 42 7.08 -11.48 1.93
N THR A 43 5.85 -11.03 2.12
CA THR A 43 5.49 -10.05 3.16
C THR A 43 5.02 -10.69 4.45
N SER A 44 5.07 -12.02 4.58
CA SER A 44 4.49 -12.74 5.72
C SER A 44 5.15 -12.42 7.06
N SER A 45 6.40 -11.93 7.08
CA SER A 45 7.10 -11.49 8.28
C SER A 45 6.90 -10.00 8.62
N VAL A 46 6.27 -9.22 7.74
CA VAL A 46 6.19 -7.76 7.87
C VAL A 46 5.17 -7.38 8.95
N GLU A 47 5.61 -6.53 9.87
CA GLU A 47 4.79 -5.97 10.94
C GLU A 47 4.49 -4.48 10.74
N ASN A 48 5.32 -3.76 9.97
CA ASN A 48 5.20 -2.32 9.73
C ASN A 48 5.27 -1.98 8.24
N MET A 49 4.22 -1.37 7.70
CA MET A 49 4.12 -0.89 6.32
C MET A 49 3.80 0.63 6.26
N ARG A 50 4.10 1.36 7.34
CA ARG A 50 3.82 2.79 7.45
C ARG A 50 4.42 3.55 6.27
N ARG A 51 3.57 4.30 5.55
CA ARG A 51 3.97 5.18 4.44
C ARG A 51 4.79 4.50 3.33
N MET A 52 4.71 3.18 3.19
CA MET A 52 5.55 2.42 2.25
C MET A 52 5.54 2.96 0.83
N PHE A 53 4.38 3.42 0.32
CA PHE A 53 4.21 4.00 -1.01
C PHE A 53 3.69 5.46 -0.97
N ALA A 54 3.81 6.14 0.18
CA ALA A 54 3.31 7.49 0.32
C ALA A 54 3.98 8.40 -0.72
N GLY A 55 3.20 9.10 -1.56
CA GLY A 55 3.73 9.99 -2.60
C GLY A 55 4.29 9.31 -3.86
N ALA A 56 4.31 7.97 -3.93
CA ALA A 56 4.72 7.22 -5.11
C ALA A 56 3.64 7.29 -6.22
N SER A 57 3.52 8.44 -6.88
CA SER A 57 2.40 8.79 -7.77
C SER A 57 2.18 7.81 -8.93
N CYS A 58 3.24 7.17 -9.42
CA CYS A 58 3.20 6.19 -10.51
C CYS A 58 2.91 4.74 -10.08
N PHE A 59 2.84 4.44 -8.78
CA PHE A 59 2.68 3.07 -8.29
C PHE A 59 1.26 2.53 -8.55
N ASN A 60 1.17 1.38 -9.22
CA ASN A 60 -0.10 0.69 -9.52
C ASN A 60 0.06 -0.84 -9.74
N GLN A 61 1.01 -1.48 -9.04
CA GLN A 61 1.25 -2.93 -9.18
C GLN A 61 0.28 -3.74 -8.32
N PRO A 62 -0.09 -4.97 -8.74
CA PRO A 62 -0.97 -5.84 -7.96
C PRO A 62 -0.29 -6.27 -6.65
N LEU A 63 -1.04 -6.22 -5.55
CA LEU A 63 -0.60 -6.59 -4.20
C LEU A 63 -1.51 -7.63 -3.54
N ASP A 64 -2.44 -8.21 -4.30
CA ASP A 64 -3.45 -9.17 -3.83
C ASP A 64 -2.85 -10.46 -3.23
N LYS A 65 -1.60 -10.79 -3.63
CA LYS A 65 -0.85 -11.95 -3.13
C LYS A 65 -0.04 -11.69 -1.87
N TRP A 66 0.08 -10.45 -1.43
CA TRP A 66 0.82 -10.12 -0.22
C TRP A 66 0.11 -10.64 1.03
N ASN A 67 0.89 -11.21 1.95
CA ASN A 67 0.39 -11.64 3.24
C ASN A 67 0.59 -10.52 4.27
N VAL A 68 -0.49 -9.79 4.56
CA VAL A 68 -0.48 -8.69 5.54
C VAL A 68 -0.98 -9.10 6.93
N SER A 69 -1.20 -10.40 7.19
CA SER A 69 -1.81 -10.90 8.43
C SER A 69 -0.98 -10.68 9.71
N ASN A 70 0.27 -10.21 9.59
CA ASN A 70 1.13 -9.81 10.71
C ASN A 70 1.31 -8.30 10.84
N VAL A 71 0.82 -7.50 9.88
CA VAL A 71 1.00 -6.06 9.86
C VAL A 71 0.16 -5.40 10.95
N ARG A 72 0.78 -4.52 11.72
CA ARG A 72 0.16 -3.72 12.78
C ARG A 72 0.01 -2.25 12.41
N ASP A 73 0.88 -1.72 11.56
CA ASP A 73 0.89 -0.31 11.15
C ASP A 73 0.82 -0.19 9.62
N MET A 74 -0.28 0.41 9.12
CA MET A 74 -0.50 0.77 7.72
C MET A 74 -0.73 2.28 7.55
N GLN A 75 -0.32 3.10 8.53
CA GLN A 75 -0.54 4.54 8.47
C GLN A 75 0.06 5.13 7.19
N GLY A 76 -0.78 5.81 6.41
CA GLY A 76 -0.40 6.51 5.19
C GLY A 76 0.23 5.63 4.10
N MET A 77 0.04 4.30 4.11
CA MET A 77 0.72 3.38 3.18
C MET A 77 0.58 3.80 1.71
N PHE A 78 -0.61 4.30 1.32
CA PHE A 78 -0.92 4.81 -0.02
C PHE A 78 -1.29 6.31 -0.02
N TYR A 79 -0.79 7.07 0.96
CA TYR A 79 -1.03 8.51 1.04
C TYR A 79 -0.51 9.20 -0.22
N GLY A 80 -1.38 9.86 -0.99
CA GLY A 80 -1.01 10.55 -2.22
C GLY A 80 -0.52 9.63 -3.36
N THR A 81 -0.78 8.33 -3.30
CA THR A 81 -0.43 7.37 -4.37
C THR A 81 -1.45 7.47 -5.50
N GLU A 82 -1.36 8.53 -6.31
CA GLU A 82 -2.45 8.97 -7.20
C GLU A 82 -2.94 7.91 -8.19
N SER A 83 -2.05 7.08 -8.73
CA SER A 83 -2.37 6.08 -9.77
C SER A 83 -2.85 4.73 -9.23
N PHE A 84 -2.72 4.46 -7.94
CA PHE A 84 -2.99 3.12 -7.39
C PHE A 84 -4.48 2.80 -7.40
N ASN A 85 -4.86 1.68 -8.02
CA ASN A 85 -6.24 1.20 -8.08
C ASN A 85 -6.34 -0.33 -8.23
N GLN A 86 -5.47 -1.06 -7.54
CA GLN A 86 -5.46 -2.54 -7.56
C GLN A 86 -6.28 -3.11 -6.40
N PRO A 87 -6.93 -4.28 -6.60
CA PRO A 87 -7.76 -4.91 -5.58
C PRO A 87 -6.92 -5.29 -4.34
N LEU A 88 -7.51 -5.09 -3.16
CA LEU A 88 -6.93 -5.39 -1.85
C LEU A 88 -7.90 -6.18 -0.96
N ASP A 89 -8.98 -6.73 -1.52
CA ASP A 89 -10.04 -7.41 -0.80
C ASP A 89 -9.61 -8.74 -0.16
N SER A 90 -8.48 -9.31 -0.63
CA SER A 90 -7.88 -10.53 -0.09
C SER A 90 -7.08 -10.34 1.21
N TRP A 91 -6.80 -9.10 1.60
CA TRP A 91 -5.94 -8.80 2.74
C TRP A 91 -6.61 -9.12 4.08
N ASP A 92 -5.96 -9.94 4.90
CA ASP A 92 -6.32 -10.15 6.31
C ASP A 92 -5.78 -8.98 7.15
N THR A 93 -6.66 -8.01 7.42
CA THR A 93 -6.35 -6.80 8.19
C THR A 93 -6.60 -6.94 9.69
N GLY A 94 -6.94 -8.15 10.16
CA GLY A 94 -7.38 -8.38 11.53
C GLY A 94 -6.38 -8.03 12.63
N LYS A 95 -5.07 -7.86 12.33
CA LYS A 95 -4.06 -7.41 13.31
C LYS A 95 -3.69 -5.93 13.23
N VAL A 96 -4.23 -5.20 12.26
CA VAL A 96 -3.88 -3.79 12.05
C VAL A 96 -4.40 -2.94 13.20
N VAL A 97 -3.55 -2.06 13.72
CA VAL A 97 -3.86 -1.15 14.83
C VAL A 97 -4.07 0.28 14.33
N THR A 98 -3.41 0.68 13.26
CA THR A 98 -3.55 2.04 12.68
C THR A 98 -3.58 2.01 11.16
N MET A 99 -4.50 2.79 10.59
CA MET A 99 -4.66 3.02 9.14
C MET A 99 -4.78 4.52 8.84
N MET A 100 -4.34 5.40 9.75
CA MET A 100 -4.50 6.85 9.61
C MET A 100 -4.04 7.34 8.23
N GLY A 101 -4.91 8.05 7.51
CA GLY A 101 -4.59 8.60 6.18
C GLY A 101 -4.14 7.59 5.12
N MET A 102 -4.43 6.29 5.28
CA MET A 102 -3.89 5.22 4.43
C MET A 102 -4.11 5.45 2.93
N PHE A 103 -5.27 5.99 2.53
CA PHE A 103 -5.63 6.30 1.15
C PHE A 103 -5.91 7.79 0.93
N ALA A 104 -5.46 8.66 1.83
CA ALA A 104 -5.73 10.09 1.69
C ALA A 104 -5.02 10.61 0.43
N GLY A 105 -5.76 11.27 -0.46
CA GLY A 105 -5.24 11.74 -1.75
C GLY A 105 -4.93 10.64 -2.77
N ALA A 106 -5.32 9.37 -2.54
CA ALA A 106 -5.21 8.30 -3.53
C ALA A 106 -6.31 8.45 -4.60
N LYS A 107 -6.11 9.39 -5.53
CA LYS A 107 -7.13 9.90 -6.46
C LYS A 107 -7.81 8.83 -7.32
N SER A 108 -7.12 7.75 -7.66
CA SER A 108 -7.67 6.68 -8.50
C SER A 108 -8.29 5.52 -7.71
N PHE A 109 -8.07 5.45 -6.40
CA PHE A 109 -8.41 4.26 -5.62
C PHE A 109 -9.91 4.18 -5.31
N ASN A 110 -10.58 3.17 -5.89
CA ASN A 110 -12.01 2.92 -5.74
C ASN A 110 -12.33 1.42 -5.66
N GLN A 111 -11.48 0.66 -4.98
CA GLN A 111 -11.66 -0.78 -4.84
C GLN A 111 -12.54 -1.13 -3.64
N ASN A 112 -13.20 -2.29 -3.71
CA ASN A 112 -14.03 -2.79 -2.61
C ASN A 112 -13.15 -3.22 -1.43
N LEU A 113 -13.43 -2.70 -0.23
CA LEU A 113 -12.76 -3.07 1.02
C LEU A 113 -13.72 -3.67 2.05
N ASP A 114 -14.92 -4.07 1.66
CA ASP A 114 -15.96 -4.57 2.57
C ASP A 114 -15.54 -5.82 3.37
N SER A 115 -14.55 -6.56 2.88
CA SER A 115 -14.01 -7.78 3.52
C SER A 115 -13.05 -7.50 4.68
N TRP A 116 -12.57 -6.26 4.84
CA TRP A 116 -11.56 -5.93 5.84
C TRP A 116 -12.10 -6.04 7.27
N ASP A 117 -11.31 -6.68 8.14
CA ASP A 117 -11.58 -6.74 9.57
C ASP A 117 -10.96 -5.54 10.28
N ILE A 118 -11.82 -4.60 10.67
CA ILE A 118 -11.41 -3.38 11.38
C ILE A 118 -11.51 -3.49 12.91
N SER A 119 -11.77 -4.68 13.45
CA SER A 119 -12.07 -4.88 14.89
C SER A 119 -10.92 -4.48 15.83
N ASN A 120 -9.68 -4.52 15.36
CA ASN A 120 -8.48 -4.15 16.13
C ASN A 120 -7.95 -2.74 15.82
N VAL A 121 -8.52 -2.04 14.84
CA VAL A 121 -8.03 -0.73 14.42
C VAL A 121 -8.45 0.34 15.44
N ARG A 122 -7.48 1.10 15.93
CA ARG A 122 -7.67 2.17 16.94
C ARG A 122 -7.64 3.57 16.36
N TYR A 123 -6.94 3.76 15.24
CA TYR A 123 -6.73 5.06 14.62
C TYR A 123 -7.09 5.02 13.13
N MET A 124 -8.17 5.73 12.77
CA MET A 124 -8.82 5.71 11.45
C MET A 124 -9.14 7.12 10.93
N ASN A 125 -8.50 8.17 11.45
CA ASN A 125 -8.75 9.52 10.92
C ASN A 125 -8.23 9.63 9.47
N ASP A 126 -8.98 10.37 8.67
CA ASP A 126 -8.62 10.78 7.32
C ASP A 126 -8.30 9.64 6.33
N ILE A 127 -8.67 8.37 6.59
CA ILE A 127 -8.32 7.22 5.71
C ILE A 127 -8.59 7.52 4.24
N PHE A 128 -9.77 8.06 3.94
CA PHE A 128 -10.23 8.32 2.58
C PHE A 128 -10.28 9.81 2.22
N LYS A 129 -9.64 10.68 2.99
CA LYS A 129 -9.69 12.12 2.72
C LYS A 129 -9.19 12.41 1.30
N ASP A 130 -9.94 13.18 0.52
CA ASP A 130 -9.60 13.55 -0.87
C ASP A 130 -9.38 12.34 -1.81
N SER A 131 -10.07 11.21 -1.56
CA SER A 131 -10.10 10.04 -2.46
C SER A 131 -11.54 9.65 -2.84
N PRO A 132 -11.75 8.85 -3.91
CA PRO A 132 -13.10 8.42 -4.32
C PRO A 132 -13.90 7.71 -3.22
N LEU A 133 -13.22 6.98 -2.33
CA LEU A 133 -13.85 6.29 -1.21
C LEU A 133 -14.32 7.24 -0.11
N GLN A 134 -14.02 8.54 -0.16
CA GLN A 134 -14.62 9.53 0.75
C GLN A 134 -16.13 9.59 0.60
N ASP A 135 -16.59 9.51 -0.65
CA ASP A 135 -18.00 9.62 -1.02
C ASP A 135 -18.67 8.25 -1.18
N ASN A 136 -17.88 7.20 -1.45
CA ASN A 136 -18.34 5.82 -1.54
C ASN A 136 -17.52 4.89 -0.63
N PRO A 137 -17.60 5.04 0.70
CA PRO A 137 -16.76 4.29 1.61
C PRO A 137 -17.25 2.84 1.81
N PRO A 138 -16.38 1.95 2.30
CA PRO A 138 -16.75 0.55 2.62
C PRO A 138 -17.83 0.46 3.71
N LYS A 139 -18.55 -0.66 3.77
CA LYS A 139 -19.68 -0.87 4.72
C LYS A 139 -19.33 -0.68 6.19
N TRP A 140 -18.08 -0.94 6.57
CA TRP A 140 -17.60 -0.76 7.95
C TRP A 140 -17.31 0.71 8.30
N TRP A 141 -17.24 1.60 7.32
CA TRP A 141 -17.05 3.04 7.51
C TRP A 141 -18.37 3.69 7.90
N LYS A 142 -18.71 3.58 9.18
CA LYS A 142 -19.86 4.26 9.77
C LYS A 142 -19.39 5.62 10.32
N LYS A 143 -19.98 6.69 9.80
CA LYS A 143 -19.90 8.05 10.37
C LYS A 143 -20.52 8.09 11.76
#